data_AF-A0A4Q2UVT3-F1
#
_entry.id   AF-A0A4Q2UVT3-F1
#
_cell.length_a   1.000
_cell.length_b   1.000
_cell.length_c   1.000
_cell.angle_alpha   90.00
_cell.angle_beta   90.00
_cell.angle_gamma   90.00
#
_symmetry.space_group_name_H-M   'P 1'
#
loop_
_entity.id
_entity.type
_entity.pdbx_description
1 polymer ?
#
loop_
_entity_poly.entity_id
_entity_poly.type
_entity_poly.pdbx_seq_one_letter_code
_entity_poly.pdbx_strand_id
1 'polypeptide(L)'
;MLRFFRSYYPYQYVSLLGLLVLIRLPLLLHPFPLLIPELNWLLVGEQMNQGHLLYRDIWDSVSPLSAAVYWGLNALFGRSATSLHVAATLVSVFQIVYVNYLTNVRDFYSDRSFWPGLVYMLFLHLSFDCLTLSPVLMSTSFLLLALGTLVKQMDRRGATDEVFEVGFYIGIAALFYLPSALFIIWAAMSMLLYTGATFRQHSLSLFGFLFPLAVTILFYYLSDSFDDFNRNLLSSVFRVRQYSLSDYQSLVASLLIPLGLGVLGFLSLFNTSSRYVNVQQRIQQIMVLWFGVAVLTIALMPFLAPMAFLSFVPPMAYFAVFYFENVRKQWLAEVGFISAFGLILLLFYQGALGLVPGSDFGRLSKLQVRASPLTATIRNQRLLIIGEDLSAYQYNRPATPYLNWDLAKYDLRNLDNYEAVINVFDHFRKDPPDYIIDRENVVEKLFQRAPALAERYEKTATAGVYKRK
;
A
#
# COMPACT_ATOMS: atom_id res chain seq x y z
N MET A 1 22.56 -9.54 18.82
CA MET A 1 21.96 -8.71 17.76
C MET A 1 21.92 -7.22 18.11
N LEU A 2 21.19 -6.77 19.14
CA LEU A 2 21.16 -5.35 19.52
C LEU A 2 22.55 -4.81 19.87
N ARG A 3 23.35 -5.58 20.62
CA ARG A 3 24.73 -5.18 20.95
C ARG A 3 25.60 -4.93 19.71
N PHE A 4 25.42 -5.71 18.64
CA PHE A 4 26.20 -5.57 17.40
C PHE A 4 25.82 -4.30 16.63
N PHE A 5 24.52 -3.95 16.59
CA PHE A 5 24.01 -2.76 15.91
C PHE A 5 24.03 -1.49 16.79
N ARG A 6 24.57 -1.56 18.01
CA ARG A 6 24.66 -0.40 18.91
C ARG A 6 25.72 0.61 18.44
N SER A 7 26.83 0.14 17.90
CA SER A 7 27.86 1.03 17.34
C SER A 7 27.33 1.77 16.11
N TYR A 8 27.98 2.86 15.71
CA TYR A 8 27.67 3.59 14.48
C TYR A 8 28.90 3.59 13.56
N TYR A 9 29.07 2.52 12.80
CA TYR A 9 30.15 2.34 11.82
C TYR A 9 29.57 2.12 10.42
N PRO A 10 30.22 2.63 9.35
CA PRO A 10 29.71 2.49 7.97
C PRO A 10 29.46 1.04 7.52
N TYR A 11 30.27 0.07 7.97
CA TYR A 11 30.11 -1.34 7.59
C TYR A 11 28.80 -1.98 8.13
N GLN A 12 28.16 -1.37 9.13
CA GLN A 12 26.88 -1.87 9.64
C GLN A 12 25.74 -1.67 8.66
N TYR A 13 25.83 -0.72 7.71
CA TYR A 13 24.90 -0.67 6.58
C TYR A 13 24.97 -1.95 5.76
N VAL A 14 26.18 -2.45 5.46
CA VAL A 14 26.35 -3.71 4.73
C VAL A 14 25.78 -4.88 5.53
N SER A 15 25.97 -4.90 6.84
CA SER A 15 25.42 -5.95 7.72
C SER A 15 23.88 -5.90 7.77
N LEU A 16 23.30 -4.71 7.85
CA LEU A 16 21.84 -4.50 7.87
C LEU A 16 21.20 -4.90 6.53
N LEU A 17 21.82 -4.52 5.41
CA LEU A 17 21.36 -4.91 4.07
C LEU A 17 21.58 -6.40 3.80
N GLY A 18 22.68 -6.98 4.27
CA GLY A 18 22.92 -8.42 4.21
C GLY A 18 21.86 -9.21 4.96
N LEU A 19 21.44 -8.72 6.14
CA LEU A 19 20.35 -9.31 6.91
C LEU A 19 18.99 -9.19 6.19
N LEU A 20 18.69 -8.03 5.60
CA LEU A 20 17.49 -7.84 4.78
C LEU A 20 17.43 -8.84 3.63
N VAL A 21 18.54 -8.99 2.89
CA VAL A 21 18.65 -9.95 1.79
C VAL A 21 18.47 -11.37 2.33
N LEU A 22 19.10 -11.72 3.45
CA LEU A 22 18.96 -13.05 4.06
C LEU A 22 17.50 -13.39 4.41
N ILE A 23 16.74 -12.41 4.94
CA ILE A 23 15.32 -12.60 5.26
C ILE A 23 14.48 -12.79 3.99
N ARG A 24 14.74 -12.00 2.94
CA ARG A 24 13.93 -12.02 1.71
C ARG A 24 14.34 -13.09 0.70
N LEU A 25 15.60 -13.52 0.69
CA LEU A 25 16.18 -14.40 -0.33
C LEU A 25 15.49 -15.78 -0.45
N PRO A 26 15.17 -16.50 0.64
CA PRO A 26 14.44 -17.77 0.54
C PRO A 26 13.10 -17.61 -0.19
N LEU A 27 12.51 -16.42 -0.10
CA LEU A 27 11.21 -16.13 -0.67
C LEU A 27 11.28 -15.50 -2.06
N LEU A 28 12.41 -14.91 -2.45
CA LEU A 28 12.65 -14.55 -3.85
C LEU A 28 12.91 -15.80 -4.71
N LEU A 29 13.39 -16.88 -4.10
CA LEU A 29 13.68 -18.15 -4.77
C LEU A 29 12.47 -19.09 -4.84
N HIS A 30 11.40 -18.84 -4.08
CA HIS A 30 10.17 -19.65 -4.12
C HIS A 30 8.97 -18.77 -4.50
N PRO A 31 8.08 -19.22 -5.39
CA PRO A 31 6.95 -18.41 -5.83
C PRO A 31 5.99 -18.13 -4.67
N PHE A 32 5.73 -16.84 -4.41
CA PHE A 32 4.72 -16.42 -3.45
C PHE A 32 3.31 -16.83 -3.90
N PRO A 33 2.39 -17.11 -2.96
CA PRO A 33 0.98 -17.08 -3.29
C PRO A 33 0.62 -15.66 -3.75
N LEU A 34 0.25 -15.54 -5.02
CA LEU A 34 -0.15 -14.27 -5.62
C LEU A 34 -1.40 -13.75 -4.91
N LEU A 35 -1.38 -12.50 -4.47
CA LEU A 35 -2.54 -11.88 -3.81
C LEU A 35 -3.48 -11.23 -4.84
N ILE A 36 -4.77 -11.12 -4.52
CA ILE A 36 -5.79 -10.49 -5.35
C ILE A 36 -5.45 -9.00 -5.63
N PRO A 37 -5.06 -8.17 -4.64
CA PRO A 37 -4.61 -6.81 -4.90
C PRO A 37 -3.37 -6.75 -5.80
N GLU A 38 -2.43 -7.68 -5.61
CA GLU A 38 -1.22 -7.76 -6.40
C GLU A 38 -1.50 -8.14 -7.86
N LEU A 39 -2.37 -9.12 -8.07
CA LEU A 39 -2.89 -9.47 -9.39
C LEU A 39 -3.56 -8.25 -10.04
N ASN A 40 -4.40 -7.53 -9.30
CA ASN A 40 -5.04 -6.33 -9.82
C ASN A 40 -4.03 -5.28 -10.30
N TRP A 41 -2.97 -5.00 -9.53
CA TRP A 41 -1.92 -4.06 -9.92
C TRP A 41 -1.16 -4.50 -11.18
N LEU A 42 -0.87 -5.81 -11.31
CA LEU A 42 -0.28 -6.36 -12.53
C LEU A 42 -1.20 -6.17 -13.75
N LEU A 43 -2.51 -6.34 -13.57
CA LEU A 43 -3.50 -6.16 -14.64
C LEU A 43 -3.64 -4.69 -15.04
N VAL A 44 -3.69 -3.76 -14.08
CA VAL A 44 -3.69 -2.32 -14.35
C VAL A 44 -2.45 -1.93 -15.16
N GLY A 45 -1.26 -2.38 -14.76
CA GLY A 45 -0.02 -2.14 -15.49
C GLY A 45 -0.02 -2.73 -16.91
N GLU A 46 -0.53 -3.96 -17.07
CA GLU A 46 -0.68 -4.62 -18.38
C GLU A 46 -1.62 -3.85 -19.32
N GLN A 47 -2.78 -3.40 -18.80
CA GLN A 47 -3.77 -2.65 -19.58
C GLN A 47 -3.26 -1.28 -19.97
N MET A 48 -2.61 -0.55 -19.06
CA MET A 48 -1.98 0.73 -19.39
C MET A 48 -0.88 0.58 -20.45
N ASN A 49 -0.13 -0.54 -20.42
CA ASN A 49 0.90 -0.81 -21.41
C ASN A 49 0.32 -1.11 -22.80
N GLN A 50 -0.94 -1.54 -22.87
CA GLN A 50 -1.69 -1.73 -24.11
C GLN A 50 -2.32 -0.43 -24.65
N GLY A 51 -2.10 0.71 -23.97
CA GLY A 51 -2.58 2.02 -24.40
C GLY A 51 -3.91 2.45 -23.78
N HIS A 52 -4.43 1.69 -22.81
CA HIS A 52 -5.65 2.05 -22.09
C HIS A 52 -5.36 3.12 -21.01
N LEU A 53 -6.17 4.18 -20.97
CA LEU A 53 -6.04 5.22 -19.96
C LEU A 53 -6.71 4.80 -18.65
N LEU A 54 -6.02 4.95 -17.51
CA LEU A 54 -6.58 4.71 -16.19
C LEU A 54 -7.85 5.54 -15.95
N TYR A 55 -8.87 4.96 -15.32
CA TYR A 55 -10.21 5.49 -15.03
C TYR A 55 -11.15 5.58 -16.23
N ARG A 56 -10.67 6.00 -17.41
CA ARG A 56 -11.51 6.04 -18.62
C ARG A 56 -11.69 4.65 -19.23
N ASP A 57 -10.58 4.02 -19.56
CA ASP A 57 -10.56 2.71 -20.22
C ASP A 57 -10.32 1.56 -19.22
N ILE A 58 -9.92 1.88 -17.98
CA ILE A 58 -9.68 0.91 -16.89
C ILE A 58 -10.36 1.43 -15.63
N TRP A 59 -11.48 0.82 -15.23
CA TRP A 59 -12.18 1.18 -14.01
C TRP A 59 -11.53 0.47 -12.83
N ASP A 60 -10.68 1.22 -12.13
CA ASP A 60 -10.01 0.77 -10.91
C ASP A 60 -9.85 1.95 -9.93
N SER A 61 -9.52 1.62 -8.68
CA SER A 61 -9.41 2.58 -7.58
C SER A 61 -7.95 2.87 -7.15
N VAL A 62 -6.97 2.28 -7.83
CA VAL A 62 -5.53 2.55 -7.64
C VAL A 62 -5.20 3.98 -8.01
N SER A 63 -4.43 4.66 -7.17
CA SER A 63 -4.07 6.06 -7.38
C SER A 63 -3.12 6.25 -8.59
N PRO A 64 -3.14 7.42 -9.26
CA PRO A 64 -2.52 7.60 -10.57
C PRO A 64 -1.01 7.33 -10.63
N LEU A 65 -0.24 7.76 -9.61
CA LEU A 65 1.22 7.51 -9.62
C LEU A 65 1.56 6.06 -9.34
N SER A 66 0.77 5.36 -8.51
CA SER A 66 0.93 3.91 -8.32
C SER A 66 0.68 3.16 -9.62
N ALA A 67 -0.40 3.50 -10.34
CA ALA A 67 -0.70 2.93 -11.65
C ALA A 67 0.41 3.21 -12.68
N ALA A 68 0.96 4.43 -12.70
CA ALA A 68 2.09 4.77 -13.57
C ALA A 68 3.35 3.95 -13.26
N VAL A 69 3.64 3.65 -11.98
CA VAL A 69 4.75 2.76 -11.61
C VAL A 69 4.48 1.33 -12.07
N TYR A 70 3.26 0.81 -11.89
CA TYR A 70 2.91 -0.54 -12.37
C TYR A 70 2.96 -0.66 -13.89
N TRP A 71 2.53 0.39 -14.60
CA TRP A 71 2.72 0.51 -16.05
C TRP A 71 4.19 0.44 -16.44
N GLY A 72 5.06 1.23 -15.78
CA GLY A 72 6.49 1.22 -16.05
C GLY A 72 7.15 -0.13 -15.77
N LEU A 73 6.77 -0.81 -14.68
CA LEU A 73 7.25 -2.16 -14.38
C LEU A 73 6.79 -3.18 -15.42
N ASN A 74 5.54 -3.09 -15.88
CA ASN A 74 5.03 -3.95 -16.94
C ASN A 74 5.72 -3.69 -18.28
N ALA A 75 6.00 -2.43 -18.64
CA ALA A 75 6.71 -2.09 -19.85
C ALA A 75 8.13 -2.66 -19.89
N LEU A 76 8.82 -2.72 -18.75
CA LEU A 76 10.20 -3.21 -18.64
C LEU A 76 10.30 -4.74 -18.50
N PHE A 77 9.41 -5.37 -17.73
CA PHE A 77 9.53 -6.77 -17.33
C PHE A 77 8.34 -7.64 -17.74
N GLY A 78 7.35 -7.05 -18.42
CA GLY A 78 6.07 -7.69 -18.68
C GLY A 78 5.28 -7.97 -17.41
N ARG A 79 4.34 -8.91 -17.52
CA ARG A 79 3.53 -9.35 -16.39
C ARG A 79 4.33 -10.30 -15.50
N SER A 80 5.00 -9.74 -14.49
CA SER A 80 5.80 -10.50 -13.53
C SER A 80 5.55 -10.06 -12.09
N ALA A 81 5.15 -10.98 -11.21
CA ALA A 81 5.06 -10.70 -9.78
C ALA A 81 6.45 -10.45 -9.15
N THR A 82 7.50 -11.07 -9.69
CA THR A 82 8.86 -10.86 -9.19
C THR A 82 9.35 -9.44 -9.41
N SER A 83 8.88 -8.74 -10.45
CA SER A 83 9.25 -7.33 -10.66
C SER A 83 8.68 -6.43 -9.55
N LEU A 84 7.45 -6.70 -9.08
CA LEU A 84 6.87 -6.03 -7.93
C LEU A 84 7.69 -6.30 -6.66
N HIS A 85 8.06 -7.55 -6.38
CA HIS A 85 8.84 -7.89 -5.18
C HIS A 85 10.25 -7.29 -5.17
N VAL A 86 10.91 -7.27 -6.33
CA VAL A 86 12.23 -6.63 -6.48
C VAL A 86 12.12 -5.13 -6.27
N ALA A 87 11.14 -4.47 -6.91
CA ALA A 87 10.90 -3.05 -6.73
C ALA A 87 10.54 -2.70 -5.27
N ALA A 88 9.71 -3.49 -4.61
CA ALA A 88 9.39 -3.35 -3.18
C ALA A 88 10.64 -3.47 -2.30
N THR A 89 11.58 -4.34 -2.68
CA THR A 89 12.86 -4.50 -1.99
C THR A 89 13.75 -3.28 -2.16
N LEU A 90 13.85 -2.71 -3.36
CA LEU A 90 14.58 -1.46 -3.59
C LEU A 90 13.98 -0.31 -2.76
N VAL A 91 12.66 -0.18 -2.74
CA VAL A 91 11.97 0.84 -1.92
C VAL A 91 12.20 0.60 -0.42
N SER A 92 12.15 -0.65 0.04
CA SER A 92 12.43 -1.00 1.44
C SER A 92 13.86 -0.67 1.83
N VAL A 93 14.85 -0.97 0.97
CA VAL A 93 16.26 -0.59 1.17
C VAL A 93 16.39 0.92 1.34
N PHE A 94 15.77 1.70 0.45
CA PHE A 94 15.75 3.16 0.56
C PHE A 94 15.18 3.60 1.91
N GLN A 95 14.01 3.11 2.31
CA GLN A 95 13.39 3.51 3.58
C GLN A 95 14.24 3.14 4.79
N ILE A 96 14.79 1.92 4.86
CA ILE A 96 15.62 1.47 5.98
C ILE A 96 16.88 2.33 6.12
N VAL A 97 17.58 2.58 5.00
CA VAL A 97 18.78 3.42 4.99
C VAL A 97 18.43 4.85 5.34
N TYR A 98 17.37 5.40 4.75
CA TYR A 98 16.95 6.78 4.97
C TYR A 98 16.50 7.03 6.41
N VAL A 99 15.69 6.14 7.01
CA VAL A 99 15.28 6.24 8.41
C VAL A 99 16.50 6.22 9.32
N ASN A 100 17.42 5.26 9.12
CA ASN A 100 18.62 5.17 9.94
C ASN A 100 19.53 6.39 9.80
N TYR A 101 19.69 6.90 8.57
CA TYR A 101 20.43 8.13 8.31
C TYR A 101 19.76 9.33 9.01
N LEU A 102 18.46 9.51 8.81
CA LEU A 102 17.69 10.63 9.34
C LEU A 102 17.75 10.67 10.86
N THR A 103 17.53 9.53 11.53
CA THR A 103 17.52 9.46 13.00
C THR A 103 18.87 9.82 13.61
N ASN A 104 19.97 9.46 12.93
CA ASN A 104 21.33 9.71 13.42
C ASN A 104 21.84 11.13 13.10
N VAL A 105 21.41 11.73 11.99
CA VAL A 105 21.81 13.10 11.62
C VAL A 105 20.99 14.16 12.34
N ARG A 106 19.75 13.85 12.72
CA ARG A 106 18.81 14.76 13.39
C ARG A 106 18.65 14.48 14.88
N ASP A 107 19.55 13.67 15.45
CA ASP A 107 19.60 13.33 16.87
C ASP A 107 18.21 12.96 17.46
N PHE A 108 17.46 12.11 16.74
CA PHE A 108 16.16 11.60 17.16
C PHE A 108 16.25 10.87 18.52
N TYR A 109 17.41 10.29 18.76
CA TYR A 109 17.81 9.60 19.99
C TYR A 109 19.10 10.24 20.53
N SER A 110 19.40 9.99 21.81
CA SER A 110 20.59 10.57 22.45
C SER A 110 21.89 9.96 21.95
N ASP A 111 21.86 8.66 21.64
CA ASP A 111 23.01 7.91 21.13
C ASP A 111 22.80 7.59 19.64
N ARG A 112 23.88 7.72 18.84
CA ARG A 112 23.87 7.27 17.45
C ARG A 112 24.02 5.76 17.39
N SER A 113 23.13 5.09 16.66
CA SER A 113 23.13 3.63 16.53
C SER A 113 22.42 3.17 15.24
N PHE A 114 22.53 1.89 14.94
CA PHE A 114 21.79 1.25 13.85
C PHE A 114 20.47 0.61 14.31
N TRP A 115 20.07 0.82 15.57
CA TRP A 115 18.83 0.29 16.11
C TRP A 115 17.58 0.78 15.35
N PRO A 116 17.48 2.06 14.94
CA PRO A 116 16.32 2.54 14.19
C PRO A 116 16.17 1.81 12.84
N GLY A 117 17.26 1.68 12.08
CA GLY A 117 17.25 0.92 10.83
C GLY A 117 16.90 -0.55 11.03
N LEU A 118 17.43 -1.17 12.09
CA LEU A 118 17.18 -2.59 12.39
C LEU A 118 15.72 -2.85 12.77
N VAL A 119 15.16 -2.05 13.68
CA VAL A 119 13.77 -2.17 14.12
C VAL A 119 12.81 -1.83 12.97
N TYR A 120 13.09 -0.79 12.20
CA TYR A 120 12.30 -0.43 11.02
C TYR A 120 12.32 -1.55 9.98
N MET A 121 13.49 -2.11 9.67
CA MET A 121 13.63 -3.27 8.79
C MET A 121 12.80 -4.45 9.29
N LEU A 122 12.86 -4.78 10.58
CA LEU A 122 12.04 -5.86 11.16
C LEU A 122 10.55 -5.59 10.98
N PHE A 123 10.10 -4.35 11.22
CA PHE A 123 8.70 -3.96 11.10
C PHE A 123 8.24 -3.80 9.65
N LEU A 124 9.12 -3.80 8.65
CA LEU A 124 8.71 -3.98 7.25
C LEU A 124 8.35 -5.43 6.91
N HIS A 125 8.61 -6.39 7.81
CA HIS A 125 8.31 -7.81 7.61
C HIS A 125 7.18 -8.29 8.53
N LEU A 126 6.17 -7.44 8.80
CA LEU A 126 4.97 -7.79 9.60
C LEU A 126 4.29 -9.07 9.10
N SER A 127 4.23 -9.19 7.77
CA SER A 127 3.58 -10.26 7.04
C SER A 127 4.15 -10.31 5.63
N PHE A 128 3.94 -11.43 4.94
CA PHE A 128 4.52 -11.68 3.62
C PHE A 128 3.99 -10.72 2.54
N ASP A 129 2.78 -10.20 2.71
CA ASP A 129 2.14 -9.22 1.84
C ASP A 129 2.84 -7.84 1.86
N CYS A 130 3.69 -7.56 2.85
CA CYS A 130 4.55 -6.38 2.86
C CYS A 130 5.74 -6.47 1.87
N LEU A 131 5.96 -7.62 1.22
CA LEU A 131 7.01 -7.79 0.21
C LEU A 131 6.59 -7.43 -1.20
N THR A 132 5.31 -7.18 -1.45
CA THR A 132 4.87 -6.66 -2.75
C THR A 132 4.91 -5.14 -2.77
N LEU A 133 5.04 -4.53 -3.95
CA LEU A 133 5.14 -3.09 -4.10
C LEU A 133 3.75 -2.46 -3.94
N SER A 134 3.32 -2.32 -2.69
CA SER A 134 2.02 -1.75 -2.38
C SER A 134 2.02 -0.23 -2.56
N PRO A 135 0.85 0.36 -2.90
CA PRO A 135 0.67 1.81 -2.94
C PRO A 135 1.08 2.49 -1.63
N VAL A 136 0.80 1.84 -0.49
CA VAL A 136 1.11 2.33 0.85
C VAL A 136 2.63 2.35 1.11
N LEU A 137 3.36 1.33 0.66
CA LEU A 137 4.82 1.30 0.77
C LEU A 137 5.45 2.49 0.02
N MET A 138 5.03 2.72 -1.24
CA MET A 138 5.50 3.84 -2.04
C MET A 138 5.15 5.19 -1.39
N SER A 139 3.90 5.34 -0.95
CA SER A 139 3.42 6.53 -0.25
C SER A 139 4.22 6.84 1.02
N THR A 140 4.51 5.82 1.83
CA THR A 140 5.27 5.96 3.09
C THR A 140 6.69 6.47 2.84
N SER A 141 7.32 6.13 1.71
CA SER A 141 8.63 6.69 1.34
C SER A 141 8.62 8.21 1.24
N PHE A 142 7.57 8.77 0.62
CA PHE A 142 7.41 10.21 0.49
C PHE A 142 6.99 10.88 1.80
N LEU A 143 6.18 10.20 2.63
CA LEU A 143 5.90 10.68 3.98
C LEU A 143 7.18 10.75 4.83
N LEU A 144 8.11 9.79 4.70
CA LEU A 144 9.41 9.83 5.38
C LEU A 144 10.26 11.01 4.89
N LEU A 145 10.27 11.31 3.58
CA LEU A 145 10.92 12.49 3.05
C LEU A 145 10.32 13.78 3.64
N ALA A 146 8.98 13.85 3.74
CA ALA A 146 8.27 14.97 4.36
C ALA A 146 8.68 15.15 5.84
N LEU A 147 8.79 14.05 6.60
CA LEU A 147 9.32 14.06 7.96
C LEU A 147 10.74 14.60 8.04
N GLY A 148 11.62 14.15 7.15
CA GLY A 148 13.01 14.61 7.15
C GLY A 148 13.13 16.11 6.92
N THR A 149 12.34 16.66 5.98
CA THR A 149 12.28 18.10 5.74
C THR A 149 11.63 18.85 6.89
N LEU A 150 10.56 18.32 7.49
CA LEU A 150 9.88 18.94 8.63
C LEU A 150 10.80 19.04 9.86
N VAL A 151 11.51 17.96 10.20
CA VAL A 151 12.46 17.97 11.33
C VAL A 151 13.64 18.89 11.05
N LYS A 152 14.17 18.92 9.82
CA LYS A 152 15.24 19.86 9.43
C LYS A 152 14.87 21.33 9.69
N GLN A 153 13.60 21.69 9.57
CA GLN A 153 13.13 23.05 9.82
C GLN A 153 13.00 23.38 11.31
N MET A 154 12.74 22.40 12.16
CA MET A 154 12.67 22.61 13.60
C MET A 154 14.02 23.03 14.20
N ASP A 155 15.12 22.54 13.63
CA ASP A 155 16.48 22.89 14.06
C ASP A 155 16.83 24.36 13.73
N ARG A 156 16.16 24.96 12.74
CA ARG A 156 16.43 26.33 12.30
C ARG A 156 15.63 27.32 13.12
N ARG A 157 16.22 28.51 13.38
CA ARG A 157 15.51 29.63 14.03
C ARG A 157 14.49 30.24 13.06
N GLY A 158 13.37 29.55 12.89
CA GLY A 158 12.28 29.90 11.99
C GLY A 158 12.16 28.95 10.81
N ALA A 159 10.92 28.65 10.43
CA ALA A 159 10.65 27.87 9.22
C ALA A 159 11.13 28.65 7.98
N THR A 160 11.63 27.91 6.99
CA THR A 160 12.11 28.45 5.70
C THR A 160 11.12 28.07 4.58
N ASP A 161 11.30 28.57 3.36
CA ASP A 161 10.40 28.26 2.24
C ASP A 161 10.45 26.76 1.82
N GLU A 162 11.40 25.99 2.37
CA GLU A 162 11.44 24.50 2.33
C GLU A 162 10.15 23.85 2.85
N VAL A 163 9.26 24.58 3.54
CA VAL A 163 7.92 24.12 3.95
C VAL A 163 7.07 23.69 2.76
N PHE A 164 7.29 24.30 1.59
CA PHE A 164 6.69 23.86 0.33
C PHE A 164 6.98 22.38 0.05
N GLU A 165 8.23 21.93 0.28
CA GLU A 165 8.65 20.56 0.00
C GLU A 165 7.91 19.55 0.89
N VAL A 166 7.63 19.90 2.15
CA VAL A 166 6.84 19.04 3.07
C VAL A 166 5.46 18.76 2.46
N GLY A 167 4.77 19.83 2.04
CA GLY A 167 3.50 19.73 1.34
C GLY A 167 3.62 18.92 0.05
N PHE A 168 4.61 19.23 -0.78
CA PHE A 168 4.85 18.57 -2.07
C PHE A 168 5.06 17.07 -1.93
N TYR A 169 5.87 16.62 -0.98
CA TYR A 169 6.06 15.20 -0.70
C TYR A 169 4.76 14.52 -0.22
N ILE A 170 3.96 15.19 0.62
CA ILE A 170 2.65 14.65 1.03
C ILE A 170 1.68 14.57 -0.15
N GLY A 171 1.71 15.56 -1.06
CA GLY A 171 0.90 15.55 -2.28
C GLY A 171 1.26 14.38 -3.21
N ILE A 172 2.55 14.10 -3.38
CA ILE A 172 3.02 12.90 -4.09
C ILE A 172 2.60 11.63 -3.34
N ALA A 173 2.75 11.60 -2.01
CA ALA A 173 2.33 10.46 -1.19
C ALA A 173 0.84 10.16 -1.36
N ALA A 174 -0.01 11.18 -1.46
CA ALA A 174 -1.44 11.05 -1.72
C ALA A 174 -1.74 10.49 -3.13
N LEU A 175 -0.93 10.84 -4.13
CA LEU A 175 -1.06 10.29 -5.48
C LEU A 175 -0.57 8.85 -5.62
N PHE A 176 0.28 8.37 -4.70
CA PHE A 176 0.56 6.94 -4.54
C PHE A 176 -0.55 6.23 -3.78
N TYR A 177 -1.00 6.80 -2.66
CA TYR A 177 -2.06 6.23 -1.84
C TYR A 177 -2.94 7.34 -1.26
N LEU A 178 -4.16 7.46 -1.78
CA LEU A 178 -5.07 8.58 -1.49
C LEU A 178 -5.30 8.85 0.01
N PRO A 179 -5.46 7.84 0.90
CA PRO A 179 -5.60 8.09 2.34
C PRO A 179 -4.42 8.84 2.97
N SER A 180 -3.22 8.79 2.38
CA SER A 180 -2.07 9.57 2.85
C SER A 180 -2.25 11.08 2.68
N ALA A 181 -3.26 11.55 1.94
CA ALA A 181 -3.64 12.96 1.90
C ALA A 181 -3.90 13.54 3.30
N LEU A 182 -4.40 12.73 4.25
CA LEU A 182 -4.64 13.15 5.63
C LEU A 182 -3.37 13.61 6.35
N PHE A 183 -2.18 13.20 5.90
CA PHE A 183 -0.92 13.67 6.49
C PHE A 183 -0.66 15.17 6.31
N ILE A 184 -1.45 15.88 5.48
CA ILE A 184 -1.41 17.35 5.46
C ILE A 184 -1.86 17.93 6.80
N ILE A 185 -2.79 17.26 7.50
CA ILE A 185 -3.22 17.63 8.86
C ILE A 185 -2.06 17.43 9.84
N TRP A 186 -1.35 16.31 9.72
CA TRP A 186 -0.17 16.02 10.52
C TRP A 186 0.92 17.10 10.33
N ALA A 187 1.23 17.47 9.09
CA ALA A 187 2.23 18.50 8.80
C ALA A 187 1.78 19.87 9.33
N ALA A 188 0.53 20.26 9.10
CA ALA A 188 -0.03 21.52 9.58
C ALA A 188 0.02 21.60 11.12
N MET A 189 -0.43 20.55 11.83
CA MET A 189 -0.37 20.50 13.29
C MET A 189 1.07 20.52 13.81
N SER A 190 1.96 19.74 13.19
CA SER A 190 3.37 19.69 13.59
C SER A 190 4.06 21.03 13.45
N MET A 191 3.78 21.75 12.36
CA MET A 191 4.32 23.09 12.15
C MET A 191 3.74 24.12 13.14
N LEU A 192 2.44 24.09 13.35
CA LEU A 192 1.75 25.00 14.26
C LEU A 192 2.29 24.88 15.69
N LEU A 193 2.49 23.65 16.15
CA LEU A 193 2.87 23.37 17.54
C LEU A 193 4.40 23.43 17.77
N TYR A 194 5.22 23.09 16.77
CA TYR A 194 6.64 22.78 17.01
C TYR A 194 7.66 23.56 16.18
N THR A 195 7.27 24.20 15.07
CA THR A 195 8.20 24.99 14.23
C THR A 195 8.00 26.51 14.38
N GLY A 196 6.88 26.96 14.95
CA GLY A 196 6.56 28.39 15.02
C GLY A 196 6.25 28.98 13.63
N ALA A 197 5.65 28.17 12.75
CA ALA A 197 5.35 28.56 11.39
C ALA A 197 4.36 29.74 11.33
N THR A 198 4.64 30.67 10.43
CA THR A 198 3.74 31.78 10.11
C THR A 198 2.59 31.31 9.22
N PHE A 199 1.51 32.10 9.14
CA PHE A 199 0.40 31.82 8.21
C PHE A 199 0.88 31.63 6.76
N ARG A 200 1.85 32.45 6.32
CA ARG A 200 2.47 32.33 4.98
C ARG A 200 3.04 30.92 4.75
N GLN A 201 3.69 30.34 5.75
CA GLN A 201 4.29 29.02 5.65
C GLN A 201 3.26 27.91 5.65
N HIS A 202 2.20 28.01 6.45
CA HIS A 202 1.08 27.08 6.36
C HIS A 202 0.46 27.10 4.95
N SER A 203 0.23 28.28 4.37
CA SER A 203 -0.25 28.42 3.01
C SER A 203 0.73 27.84 1.99
N LEU A 204 2.03 28.06 2.16
CA LEU A 204 3.06 27.51 1.28
C LEU A 204 3.11 25.97 1.31
N SER A 205 2.96 25.35 2.49
CA SER A 205 2.81 23.89 2.62
C SER A 205 1.56 23.41 1.89
N LEU A 206 0.43 24.12 2.03
CA LEU A 206 -0.80 23.76 1.35
C LEU A 206 -0.66 23.84 -0.17
N PHE A 207 -0.02 24.90 -0.69
CA PHE A 207 0.29 25.01 -2.11
C PHE A 207 1.20 23.89 -2.59
N GLY A 208 2.23 23.53 -1.81
CA GLY A 208 3.08 22.37 -2.10
C GLY A 208 2.26 21.09 -2.24
N PHE A 209 1.33 20.84 -1.31
CA PHE A 209 0.44 19.68 -1.35
C PHE A 209 -0.51 19.68 -2.55
N LEU A 210 -1.12 20.83 -2.85
CA LEU A 210 -2.07 20.96 -3.96
C LEU A 210 -1.40 20.91 -5.33
N PHE A 211 -0.11 21.28 -5.45
CA PHE A 211 0.59 21.34 -6.73
C PHE A 211 0.59 20.01 -7.51
N PRO A 212 1.09 18.87 -6.98
CA PRO A 212 1.07 17.62 -7.73
C PRO A 212 -0.35 17.11 -8.01
N LEU A 213 -1.31 17.39 -7.12
CA LEU A 213 -2.73 17.08 -7.33
C LEU A 213 -3.31 17.88 -8.49
N ALA A 214 -3.02 19.19 -8.56
CA ALA A 214 -3.46 20.07 -9.63
C ALA A 214 -2.89 19.66 -11.00
N VAL A 215 -1.61 19.25 -11.04
CA VAL A 215 -0.99 18.71 -12.26
C VAL A 215 -1.71 17.45 -12.73
N THR A 216 -2.07 16.56 -11.80
CA THR A 216 -2.81 15.33 -12.12
C THR A 216 -4.21 15.63 -12.63
N ILE A 217 -4.93 16.55 -11.98
CA ILE A 217 -6.26 17.02 -12.43
C ILE A 217 -6.18 17.61 -13.84
N LEU A 218 -5.19 18.46 -14.10
CA LEU A 218 -4.97 19.05 -15.42
C LEU A 218 -4.72 17.98 -16.48
N PHE A 219 -3.96 16.94 -16.17
CA PHE A 219 -3.72 15.83 -17.09
C PHE A 219 -5.02 15.10 -17.48
N TYR A 220 -5.88 14.76 -16.51
CA TYR A 220 -7.16 14.09 -16.79
C TYR A 220 -8.17 15.01 -17.49
N TYR A 221 -8.13 16.31 -17.20
CA TYR A 221 -8.91 17.31 -17.92
C TYR A 221 -8.49 17.40 -19.40
N LEU A 222 -7.19 17.48 -19.69
CA LEU A 222 -6.68 17.50 -21.06
C LEU A 222 -6.89 16.18 -21.82
N SER A 223 -7.10 15.09 -21.09
CA SER A 223 -7.33 13.75 -21.66
C SER A 223 -8.81 13.39 -21.82
N ASP A 224 -9.72 14.34 -21.60
CA ASP A 224 -11.18 14.15 -21.67
C ASP A 224 -11.68 12.99 -20.79
N SER A 225 -11.15 12.93 -19.56
CA SER A 225 -11.43 11.85 -18.59
C SER A 225 -11.54 12.36 -17.15
N PHE A 226 -11.88 13.65 -17.00
CA PHE A 226 -12.00 14.29 -15.70
C PHE A 226 -13.18 13.72 -14.88
N ASP A 227 -14.31 13.48 -15.52
CA ASP A 227 -15.50 12.91 -14.85
C ASP A 227 -15.23 11.47 -14.40
N ASP A 228 -14.57 10.67 -15.25
CA ASP A 228 -14.11 9.32 -14.91
C ASP A 228 -13.12 9.35 -13.74
N PHE A 229 -12.15 10.26 -13.76
CA PHE A 229 -11.19 10.45 -12.68
C PHE A 229 -11.88 10.76 -11.36
N ASN A 230 -12.80 11.73 -11.34
CA ASN A 230 -13.52 12.13 -10.14
C ASN A 230 -14.36 10.97 -9.57
N ARG A 231 -15.06 10.25 -10.45
CA ARG A 231 -15.89 9.11 -10.09
C ARG A 231 -15.06 7.97 -9.50
N ASN A 232 -14.00 7.53 -10.18
CA ASN A 232 -13.20 6.38 -9.76
C ASN A 232 -12.31 6.68 -8.53
N LEU A 233 -11.72 7.89 -8.45
CA LEU A 233 -10.86 8.25 -7.33
C LEU A 233 -11.65 8.47 -6.03
N LEU A 234 -12.80 9.15 -6.07
CA LEU A 234 -13.61 9.40 -4.87
C LEU A 234 -14.37 8.16 -4.41
N SER A 235 -14.85 7.33 -5.33
CA SER A 235 -15.51 6.06 -4.97
C SER A 235 -14.57 5.08 -4.25
N SER A 236 -13.25 5.19 -4.46
CA SER A 236 -12.21 4.48 -3.68
C SER A 236 -12.32 4.75 -2.18
N VAL A 237 -12.71 5.97 -1.79
CA VAL A 237 -12.72 6.44 -0.39
C VAL A 237 -14.02 6.08 0.34
N PHE A 238 -15.16 6.14 -0.35
CA PHE A 238 -16.50 6.06 0.26
C PHE A 238 -17.18 4.68 0.11
N ARG A 239 -16.41 3.63 -0.19
CA ARG A 239 -16.92 2.28 -0.41
C ARG A 239 -17.47 1.64 0.88
N VAL A 240 -18.64 0.99 0.79
CA VAL A 240 -19.23 0.19 1.88
C VAL A 240 -18.45 -1.12 2.01
N ARG A 241 -17.90 -1.38 3.20
CA ARG A 241 -16.92 -2.44 3.45
C ARG A 241 -17.58 -3.74 3.88
N GLN A 242 -17.17 -4.86 3.30
CA GLN A 242 -17.45 -6.19 3.84
C GLN A 242 -16.12 -6.85 4.21
N TYR A 243 -15.86 -6.98 5.52
CA TYR A 243 -14.65 -7.61 6.03
C TYR A 243 -14.94 -9.04 6.48
N SER A 244 -14.03 -9.95 6.11
CA SER A 244 -14.07 -11.33 6.55
C SER A 244 -13.32 -11.52 7.88
N LEU A 245 -13.88 -12.34 8.77
CA LEU A 245 -13.34 -12.58 10.13
C LEU A 245 -11.95 -13.23 10.16
N SER A 246 -11.60 -14.06 9.17
CA SER A 246 -10.30 -14.77 9.13
C SER A 246 -9.13 -13.83 8.82
N ASP A 247 -9.37 -12.82 8.00
CA ASP A 247 -8.36 -11.84 7.60
C ASP A 247 -8.05 -10.89 8.76
N TYR A 248 -9.05 -10.62 9.60
CA TYR A 248 -8.90 -9.86 10.84
C TYR A 248 -7.96 -10.55 11.84
N GLN A 249 -8.04 -11.87 12.01
CA GLN A 249 -7.13 -12.61 12.91
C GLN A 249 -5.68 -12.53 12.47
N SER A 250 -5.42 -12.72 11.17
CA SER A 250 -4.06 -12.61 10.60
C SER A 250 -3.52 -11.19 10.73
N LEU A 251 -4.37 -10.18 10.50
CA LEU A 251 -4.01 -8.78 10.70
C LEU A 251 -3.63 -8.50 12.16
N VAL A 252 -4.49 -8.86 13.12
CA VAL A 252 -4.22 -8.63 14.55
C VAL A 252 -2.94 -9.33 14.97
N ALA A 253 -2.72 -10.59 14.57
CA ALA A 253 -1.49 -11.32 14.89
C ALA A 253 -0.23 -10.61 14.35
N SER A 254 -0.26 -10.14 13.10
CA SER A 254 0.86 -9.43 12.46
C SER A 254 1.19 -8.08 13.12
N LEU A 255 0.17 -7.39 13.64
CA LEU A 255 0.33 -6.07 14.27
C LEU A 255 0.58 -6.14 15.77
N LEU A 256 0.23 -7.25 16.44
CA LEU A 256 0.29 -7.35 17.90
C LEU A 256 1.69 -7.07 18.45
N ILE A 257 2.71 -7.71 17.89
CA ILE A 257 4.09 -7.56 18.38
C ILE A 257 4.61 -6.15 18.10
N PRO A 258 4.54 -5.63 16.86
CA PRO A 258 5.11 -4.32 16.56
C PRO A 258 4.34 -3.19 17.25
N LEU A 259 3.01 -3.27 17.30
CA LEU A 259 2.18 -2.29 18.00
C LEU A 259 2.42 -2.37 19.51
N GLY A 260 2.52 -3.58 20.06
CA GLY A 260 2.85 -3.81 21.46
C GLY A 260 4.20 -3.19 21.84
N LEU A 261 5.24 -3.42 21.04
CA LEU A 261 6.55 -2.79 21.25
C LEU A 261 6.51 -1.26 21.11
N GLY A 262 5.75 -0.73 20.14
CA GLY A 262 5.53 0.70 20.00
C GLY A 262 4.84 1.32 21.21
N VAL A 263 3.78 0.69 21.71
CA VAL A 263 3.05 1.13 22.92
C VAL A 263 3.92 1.02 24.17
N LEU A 264 4.63 -0.08 24.37
CA LEU A 264 5.56 -0.24 25.49
C LEU A 264 6.69 0.80 25.43
N GLY A 265 7.16 1.11 24.23
CA GLY A 265 8.11 2.19 23.98
C GLY A 265 7.58 3.55 24.38
N PHE A 266 6.37 3.90 23.95
CA PHE A 266 5.69 5.13 24.36
C PHE A 266 5.50 5.19 25.87
N LEU A 267 5.03 4.11 26.52
CA LEU A 267 4.83 4.06 27.97
C LEU A 267 6.16 4.18 28.75
N SER A 268 7.26 3.69 28.18
CA SER A 268 8.58 3.79 28.81
C SER A 268 9.04 5.25 28.99
N LEU A 269 8.53 6.18 28.18
CA LEU A 269 8.86 7.60 28.25
C LEU A 269 8.39 8.25 29.57
N PHE A 270 7.30 7.76 30.17
CA PHE A 270 6.79 8.30 31.44
C PHE A 270 7.60 7.86 32.67
N ASN A 271 8.31 6.74 32.58
CA ASN A 271 9.08 6.17 33.67
C ASN A 271 10.55 6.60 33.69
N THR A 272 10.98 7.39 32.70
CA THR A 272 12.37 7.83 32.54
C THR A 272 12.54 9.24 33.10
N SER A 273 13.44 9.38 34.08
CA SER A 273 13.85 10.64 34.70
C SER A 273 14.92 11.41 33.89
N SER A 274 15.27 10.91 32.69
CA SER A 274 16.18 11.59 31.77
C SER A 274 15.52 12.85 31.21
N ARG A 275 16.18 13.99 31.38
CA ARG A 275 15.80 15.24 30.73
C ARG A 275 16.16 15.13 29.25
N TYR A 276 15.21 14.64 28.44
CA TYR A 276 15.32 14.72 26.98
C TYR A 276 15.56 16.17 26.55
N VAL A 277 16.39 16.36 25.52
CA VAL A 277 16.60 17.69 24.93
C VAL A 277 15.29 18.15 24.29
N ASN A 278 14.98 19.45 24.34
CA ASN A 278 13.74 20.02 23.80
C ASN A 278 13.43 19.57 22.35
N VAL A 279 14.45 19.30 21.54
CA VAL A 279 14.30 18.79 20.15
C VAL A 279 13.73 17.37 20.13
N GLN A 280 14.26 16.46 20.96
CA GLN A 280 13.79 15.08 21.04
C GLN A 280 12.33 15.00 21.48
N GLN A 281 11.93 15.82 22.47
CA GLN A 281 10.53 15.89 22.92
C GLN A 281 9.58 16.33 21.80
N ARG A 282 9.98 17.31 20.98
CA ARG A 282 9.17 17.75 19.84
C ARG A 282 9.06 16.65 18.77
N ILE A 283 10.15 15.94 18.48
CA ILE A 283 10.12 14.80 17.54
C ILE A 283 9.19 13.69 18.06
N GLN A 284 9.24 13.38 19.37
CA GLN A 284 8.32 12.43 19.99
C GLN A 284 6.87 12.84 19.76
N GLN A 285 6.53 14.10 19.98
CA GLN A 285 5.17 14.61 19.78
C GLN A 285 4.74 14.57 18.30
N ILE A 286 5.65 14.88 17.37
CA ILE A 286 5.41 14.76 15.93
C ILE A 286 5.13 13.31 15.53
N MET A 287 5.81 12.34 16.15
CA MET A 287 5.55 10.91 15.96
C MET A 287 4.22 10.45 16.56
N VAL A 288 3.81 11.01 17.69
CA VAL A 288 2.45 10.78 18.24
C VAL A 288 1.38 11.34 17.30
N LEU A 289 1.56 12.55 16.77
CA LEU A 289 0.65 13.13 15.78
C LEU A 289 0.60 12.28 14.50
N TRP A 290 1.75 11.77 14.04
CA TRP A 290 1.81 10.86 12.90
C TRP A 290 0.96 9.62 13.16
N PHE A 291 1.15 8.97 14.32
CA PHE A 291 0.37 7.80 14.70
C PHE A 291 -1.13 8.11 14.75
N GLY A 292 -1.53 9.25 15.31
CA GLY A 292 -2.92 9.70 15.33
C GLY A 292 -3.52 9.85 13.93
N VAL A 293 -2.80 10.47 12.99
CA VAL A 293 -3.25 10.58 11.60
C VAL A 293 -3.25 9.23 10.87
N ALA A 294 -2.27 8.36 11.15
CA ALA A 294 -2.27 7.00 10.61
C ALA A 294 -3.54 6.23 11.04
N VAL A 295 -3.99 6.39 12.29
CA VAL A 295 -5.29 5.84 12.74
C VAL A 295 -6.46 6.39 11.94
N LEU A 296 -6.48 7.69 11.63
CA LEU A 296 -7.53 8.27 10.78
C LEU A 296 -7.56 7.67 9.37
N THR A 297 -6.40 7.25 8.82
CA THR A 297 -6.37 6.60 7.49
C THR A 297 -7.11 5.27 7.44
N ILE A 298 -7.32 4.57 8.57
CA ILE A 298 -8.08 3.32 8.63
C ILE A 298 -9.52 3.53 8.13
N ALA A 299 -10.11 4.69 8.42
CA ALA A 299 -11.45 5.07 7.96
C ALA A 299 -11.55 5.26 6.44
N LEU A 300 -10.42 5.27 5.72
CA LEU A 300 -10.34 5.40 4.26
C LEU A 300 -9.68 4.18 3.57
N MET A 301 -9.26 3.16 4.31
CA MET A 301 -8.68 1.93 3.73
C MET A 301 -9.71 1.11 2.93
N PRO A 302 -9.42 0.75 1.66
CA PRO A 302 -10.33 -0.04 0.83
C PRO A 302 -10.43 -1.51 1.27
N PHE A 303 -9.35 -2.05 1.84
CA PHE A 303 -9.30 -3.40 2.40
C PHE A 303 -8.41 -3.43 3.65
N LEU A 304 -8.61 -4.44 4.50
CA LEU A 304 -7.79 -4.67 5.69
C LEU A 304 -6.80 -5.80 5.41
N ALA A 305 -5.54 -5.42 5.23
CA ALA A 305 -4.41 -6.35 5.14
C ALA A 305 -3.19 -5.74 5.85
N PRO A 306 -2.24 -6.54 6.36
CA PRO A 306 -1.06 -6.02 7.05
C PRO A 306 -0.28 -4.95 6.24
N MET A 307 -0.17 -5.11 4.91
CA MET A 307 0.46 -4.11 4.04
C MET A 307 -0.17 -2.71 4.12
N ALA A 308 -1.47 -2.61 4.45
CA ALA A 308 -2.17 -1.33 4.54
C ALA A 308 -1.72 -0.51 5.77
N PHE A 309 -1.11 -1.18 6.75
CA PHE A 309 -0.62 -0.59 8.00
C PHE A 309 0.86 -0.19 7.94
N LEU A 310 1.50 -0.26 6.76
CA LEU A 310 2.89 0.17 6.60
C LEU A 310 3.11 1.66 6.97
N SER A 311 2.07 2.50 6.89
CA SER A 311 2.11 3.90 7.36
C SER A 311 2.30 4.03 8.88
N PHE A 312 2.02 2.99 9.66
CA PHE A 312 2.24 2.94 11.11
C PHE A 312 3.66 2.50 11.49
N VAL A 313 4.41 1.92 10.55
CA VAL A 313 5.76 1.43 10.81
C VAL A 313 6.71 2.54 11.28
N PRO A 314 6.74 3.76 10.70
CA PRO A 314 7.62 4.83 11.16
C PRO A 314 7.47 5.17 12.66
N PRO A 315 6.27 5.54 13.17
CA PRO A 315 6.13 5.83 14.60
C PRO A 315 6.32 4.59 15.49
N MET A 316 5.85 3.41 15.05
CA MET A 316 6.02 2.18 15.85
C MET A 316 7.49 1.82 16.00
N ALA A 317 8.27 1.87 14.93
CA ALA A 317 9.70 1.61 14.96
C ALA A 317 10.41 2.67 15.83
N TYR A 318 10.00 3.93 15.73
CA TYR A 318 10.53 5.02 16.54
C TYR A 318 10.37 4.75 18.05
N PHE A 319 9.15 4.45 18.50
CA PHE A 319 8.90 4.19 19.92
C PHE A 319 9.51 2.85 20.37
N ALA A 320 9.53 1.83 19.52
CA ALA A 320 10.13 0.54 19.86
C ALA A 320 11.64 0.66 20.15
N VAL A 321 12.37 1.60 19.51
CA VAL A 321 13.78 1.87 19.88
C VAL A 321 13.88 2.39 21.31
N PHE A 322 13.03 3.33 21.72
CA PHE A 322 13.00 3.83 23.12
C PHE A 322 12.72 2.73 24.13
N TYR A 323 11.85 1.76 23.79
CA TYR A 323 11.63 0.61 24.66
C TYR A 323 12.95 -0.11 24.96
N PHE A 324 13.72 -0.46 23.91
CA PHE A 324 14.98 -1.19 24.09
C PHE A 324 16.08 -0.35 24.73
N GLU A 325 16.11 0.97 24.52
CA GLU A 325 17.05 1.88 25.18
C GLU A 325 16.78 2.00 26.68
N ASN A 326 15.51 2.07 27.08
CA ASN A 326 15.12 2.28 28.47
C ASN A 326 15.13 1.00 29.33
N VAL A 327 15.32 -0.18 28.73
CA VAL A 327 15.42 -1.45 29.48
C VAL A 327 16.73 -1.49 30.28
N ARG A 328 16.59 -1.49 31.62
CA ARG A 328 17.73 -1.41 32.57
C ARG A 328 18.82 -2.47 32.37
N LYS A 329 18.44 -3.72 32.09
CA LYS A 329 19.39 -4.83 31.92
C LYS A 329 19.56 -5.14 30.44
N GLN A 330 20.75 -4.94 29.90
CA GLN A 330 21.04 -5.16 28.48
C GLN A 330 20.67 -6.57 27.98
N TRP A 331 20.86 -7.60 28.82
CA TRP A 331 20.49 -8.96 28.44
C TRP A 331 18.97 -9.15 28.28
N LEU A 332 18.14 -8.43 29.06
CA LEU A 332 16.68 -8.46 28.90
C LEU A 332 16.25 -7.80 27.59
N ALA A 333 16.89 -6.68 27.23
CA ALA A 333 16.63 -6.02 25.95
C ALA A 333 16.99 -6.94 24.77
N GLU A 334 18.14 -7.61 24.85
CA GLU A 334 18.62 -8.55 23.84
C GLU A 334 17.69 -9.77 23.70
N VAL A 335 17.29 -10.40 24.81
CA VAL A 335 16.34 -11.53 24.79
C VAL A 335 14.97 -11.08 24.27
N GLY A 336 14.47 -9.93 24.70
CA GLY A 336 13.19 -9.38 24.24
C GLY A 336 13.21 -9.09 22.74
N PHE A 337 14.29 -8.48 22.24
CA PHE A 337 14.45 -8.22 20.81
C PHE A 337 14.58 -9.49 19.99
N ILE A 338 15.40 -10.46 20.41
CA ILE A 338 15.54 -11.76 19.72
C ILE A 338 14.20 -12.50 19.69
N SER A 339 13.44 -12.45 20.79
CA SER A 339 12.11 -13.06 20.86
C SER A 339 11.15 -12.39 19.87
N ALA A 340 11.09 -11.05 19.85
CA ALA A 340 10.26 -10.31 18.89
C ALA A 340 10.69 -10.57 17.44
N PHE A 341 11.99 -10.58 17.18
CA PHE A 341 12.58 -10.87 15.87
C PHE A 341 12.19 -12.28 15.39
N GLY A 342 12.36 -13.29 16.25
CA GLY A 342 12.00 -14.67 15.94
C GLY A 342 10.49 -14.85 15.72
N LEU A 343 9.65 -14.23 16.54
CA LEU A 343 8.19 -14.33 16.40
C LEU A 343 7.67 -13.63 15.14
N ILE A 344 8.18 -12.44 14.81
CA ILE A 344 7.80 -11.73 13.58
C ILE A 344 8.22 -12.56 12.35
N LEU A 345 9.45 -13.08 12.33
CA LEU A 345 9.91 -13.94 11.24
C LEU A 345 9.13 -15.26 11.16
N LEU A 346 8.76 -15.85 12.30
CA LEU A 346 7.93 -17.05 12.33
C LEU A 346 6.57 -16.78 11.70
N LEU A 347 5.89 -15.70 12.07
CA LEU A 347 4.61 -15.31 11.48
C LEU A 347 4.74 -15.01 9.98
N PHE A 348 5.81 -14.31 9.61
CA PHE A 348 6.12 -13.96 8.23
C PHE A 348 6.35 -15.21 7.35
N TYR A 349 7.22 -16.14 7.75
CA TYR A 349 7.45 -17.39 7.03
C TYR A 349 6.27 -18.36 7.12
N GLN A 350 5.52 -18.36 8.23
CA GLN A 350 4.28 -19.12 8.34
C GLN A 350 3.26 -18.67 7.30
N GLY A 351 3.10 -17.36 7.14
CA GLY A 351 2.21 -16.80 6.13
C GLY A 351 2.62 -17.14 4.70
N ALA A 352 3.93 -17.04 4.41
CA ALA A 352 4.47 -17.27 3.07
C ALA A 352 4.53 -18.76 2.67
N LEU A 353 5.03 -19.64 3.56
CA LEU A 353 5.36 -21.03 3.25
C LEU A 353 4.39 -22.04 3.88
N GLY A 354 3.58 -21.63 4.87
CA GLY A 354 2.66 -22.53 5.59
C GLY A 354 3.39 -23.60 6.40
N LEU A 355 4.43 -23.21 7.16
CA LEU A 355 5.29 -24.12 7.94
C LEU A 355 4.53 -25.03 8.90
N VAL A 356 3.45 -24.53 9.51
CA VAL A 356 2.57 -25.26 10.43
C VAL A 356 1.30 -25.71 9.69
N PRO A 357 1.16 -27.01 9.39
CA PRO A 357 -0.01 -27.56 8.69
C PRO A 357 -1.29 -27.34 9.49
N GLY A 358 -2.39 -27.00 8.80
CA GLY A 358 -3.71 -26.81 9.42
C GLY A 358 -3.95 -25.45 10.09
N SER A 359 -2.94 -24.57 10.10
CA SER A 359 -3.10 -23.19 10.59
C SER A 359 -3.22 -22.19 9.45
N ASP A 360 -4.30 -21.41 9.43
CA ASP A 360 -4.53 -20.32 8.47
C ASP A 360 -3.94 -18.98 8.95
N PHE A 361 -3.30 -18.97 10.13
CA PHE A 361 -2.68 -17.79 10.72
C PHE A 361 -1.62 -17.20 9.80
N GLY A 362 -1.80 -15.93 9.41
CA GLY A 362 -0.87 -15.18 8.58
C GLY A 362 -0.89 -15.54 7.09
N ARG A 363 -1.65 -16.55 6.65
CA ARG A 363 -1.68 -16.99 5.24
C ARG A 363 -2.50 -16.09 4.33
N LEU A 364 -3.41 -15.28 4.87
CA LEU A 364 -4.30 -14.42 4.10
C LEU A 364 -5.06 -15.19 3.00
N SER A 365 -5.53 -16.40 3.31
CA SER A 365 -6.03 -17.40 2.34
C SER A 365 -7.24 -16.98 1.50
N LYS A 366 -7.95 -15.91 1.89
CA LYS A 366 -9.03 -15.29 1.10
C LYS A 366 -8.55 -14.17 0.20
N LEU A 367 -7.40 -13.57 0.50
CA LEU A 367 -6.74 -12.59 -0.35
C LEU A 367 -5.80 -13.27 -1.37
N GLN A 368 -5.52 -14.56 -1.24
CA GLN A 368 -4.77 -15.32 -2.25
C GLN A 368 -5.62 -15.60 -3.49
N VAL A 369 -5.01 -15.48 -4.66
CA VAL A 369 -5.58 -15.90 -5.93
C VAL A 369 -5.75 -17.42 -5.92
N ARG A 370 -6.99 -17.90 -6.06
CA ARG A 370 -7.30 -19.33 -6.06
C ARG A 370 -7.25 -19.87 -7.47
N ALA A 371 -6.82 -21.12 -7.65
CA ALA A 371 -6.95 -21.76 -8.96
C ALA A 371 -8.43 -21.83 -9.36
N SER A 372 -8.82 -21.14 -10.44
CA SER A 372 -10.17 -21.23 -10.96
C SER A 372 -10.31 -22.55 -11.73
N PRO A 373 -11.41 -23.32 -11.53
CA PRO A 373 -11.64 -24.54 -12.30
C PRO A 373 -11.70 -24.27 -13.82
N LEU A 374 -12.05 -23.05 -14.22
CA LEU A 374 -12.12 -22.60 -15.62
C LEU A 374 -10.75 -22.40 -16.28
N THR A 375 -9.67 -22.32 -15.49
CA THR A 375 -8.30 -22.07 -15.97
C THR A 375 -7.70 -23.25 -16.72
N ALA A 376 -8.24 -24.47 -16.54
CA ALA A 376 -7.81 -25.64 -17.31
C ALA A 376 -8.25 -25.54 -18.78
N THR A 377 -9.37 -24.89 -19.06
CA THR A 377 -10.00 -24.82 -20.38
C THR A 377 -9.83 -23.48 -21.08
N ILE A 378 -9.68 -22.37 -20.33
CA ILE A 378 -9.63 -21.00 -20.88
C ILE A 378 -8.31 -20.35 -20.47
N ARG A 379 -7.39 -20.19 -21.42
CA ARG A 379 -6.06 -19.56 -21.24
C ARG A 379 -5.72 -18.61 -22.38
N ASN A 380 -5.02 -17.53 -22.06
CA ASN A 380 -4.60 -16.47 -22.97
C ASN A 380 -5.75 -15.85 -23.78
N GLN A 381 -6.96 -15.83 -23.20
CA GLN A 381 -8.14 -15.22 -23.81
C GLN A 381 -8.44 -13.86 -23.18
N ARG A 382 -9.21 -13.03 -23.87
CA ARG A 382 -9.79 -11.81 -23.31
C ARG A 382 -11.07 -12.15 -22.55
N LEU A 383 -11.11 -11.83 -21.27
CA LEU A 383 -12.23 -12.17 -20.39
C LEU A 383 -12.85 -10.92 -19.80
N LEU A 384 -14.17 -10.97 -19.59
CA LEU A 384 -14.85 -10.11 -18.65
C LEU A 384 -15.33 -10.98 -17.49
N ILE A 385 -14.91 -10.64 -16.26
CA ILE A 385 -15.42 -11.25 -15.04
C ILE A 385 -16.42 -10.30 -14.39
N ILE A 386 -17.64 -10.77 -14.20
CA ILE A 386 -18.69 -10.07 -13.46
C ILE A 386 -18.75 -10.68 -12.06
N GLY A 387 -18.03 -10.07 -11.13
CA GLY A 387 -17.92 -10.48 -9.73
C GLY A 387 -16.58 -10.10 -9.10
N GLU A 388 -16.43 -10.31 -7.79
CA GLU A 388 -15.23 -9.90 -7.03
C GLU A 388 -13.99 -10.78 -7.27
N ASP A 389 -14.16 -11.98 -7.83
CA ASP A 389 -13.06 -12.93 -8.00
C ASP A 389 -12.26 -12.70 -9.28
N LEU A 390 -11.09 -12.07 -9.14
CA LEU A 390 -10.15 -11.82 -10.24
C LEU A 390 -9.35 -13.05 -10.66
N SER A 391 -9.53 -14.21 -10.03
CA SER A 391 -8.61 -15.35 -10.19
C SER A 391 -8.51 -15.87 -11.62
N ALA A 392 -9.58 -15.80 -12.42
CA ALA A 392 -9.53 -16.25 -13.81
C ALA A 392 -8.60 -15.40 -14.69
N TYR A 393 -8.28 -14.16 -14.27
CA TYR A 393 -7.30 -13.33 -14.95
C TYR A 393 -5.86 -13.78 -14.76
N GLN A 394 -5.53 -14.70 -13.84
CA GLN A 394 -4.16 -15.15 -13.62
C GLN A 394 -3.43 -15.59 -14.91
N TYR A 395 -4.17 -16.23 -15.82
CA TYR A 395 -3.64 -16.73 -17.12
C TYR A 395 -4.38 -16.14 -18.32
N ASN A 396 -5.13 -15.06 -18.11
CA ASN A 396 -5.97 -14.42 -19.12
C ASN A 396 -5.86 -12.90 -19.02
N ARG A 397 -6.46 -12.18 -19.96
CA ARG A 397 -6.42 -10.72 -20.01
C ARG A 397 -7.81 -10.13 -19.76
N PRO A 398 -7.92 -9.02 -19.02
CA PRO A 398 -9.17 -8.31 -18.92
C PRO A 398 -9.53 -7.69 -20.28
N ALA A 399 -10.81 -7.74 -20.60
CA ALA A 399 -11.44 -6.96 -21.65
C ALA A 399 -12.53 -6.09 -21.04
N THR A 400 -12.83 -5.00 -21.74
CA THR A 400 -13.69 -3.88 -21.30
C THR A 400 -13.11 -3.13 -20.08
N PRO A 401 -13.63 -1.93 -19.77
CA PRO A 401 -13.17 -1.16 -18.62
C PRO A 401 -13.50 -1.80 -17.26
N TYR A 402 -14.36 -2.82 -17.20
CA TYR A 402 -14.93 -3.37 -15.96
C TYR A 402 -13.97 -4.29 -15.19
N LEU A 403 -12.79 -3.80 -14.82
CA LEU A 403 -11.82 -4.55 -14.00
C LEU A 403 -12.27 -4.64 -12.54
N ASN A 404 -12.74 -3.54 -11.96
CA ASN A 404 -13.22 -3.49 -10.59
C ASN A 404 -14.74 -3.65 -10.53
N TRP A 405 -15.21 -4.75 -9.93
CA TRP A 405 -16.63 -5.08 -9.86
C TRP A 405 -17.48 -3.98 -9.22
N ASP A 406 -16.99 -3.31 -8.19
CA ASP A 406 -17.80 -2.31 -7.48
C ASP A 406 -18.00 -1.05 -8.30
N LEU A 407 -17.04 -0.70 -9.14
CA LEU A 407 -17.19 0.37 -10.12
C LEU A 407 -18.09 -0.07 -11.26
N ALA A 408 -17.97 -1.33 -11.70
CA ALA A 408 -18.76 -1.91 -12.77
C ALA A 408 -20.25 -2.07 -12.41
N LYS A 409 -20.60 -2.24 -11.12
CA LYS A 409 -21.99 -2.31 -10.63
C LYS A 409 -22.84 -1.11 -11.08
N TYR A 410 -22.24 0.07 -11.22
CA TYR A 410 -22.94 1.27 -11.65
C TYR A 410 -23.64 1.09 -13.00
N ASP A 411 -23.00 0.39 -13.93
CA ASP A 411 -23.56 0.08 -15.24
C ASP A 411 -24.25 -1.30 -15.22
N LEU A 412 -23.55 -2.32 -14.72
CA LEU A 412 -23.98 -3.71 -14.84
C LEU A 412 -25.14 -4.09 -13.91
N ARG A 413 -25.36 -3.42 -12.77
CA ARG A 413 -26.56 -3.66 -11.94
C ARG A 413 -27.74 -2.75 -12.31
N ASN A 414 -27.51 -1.64 -12.99
CA ASN A 414 -28.55 -0.66 -13.33
C ASN A 414 -29.05 -0.78 -14.78
N LEU A 415 -29.18 -2.01 -15.28
CA LEU A 415 -29.59 -2.31 -16.67
C LEU A 415 -31.05 -1.93 -17.01
N ASP A 416 -31.80 -1.35 -16.07
CA ASP A 416 -33.10 -0.72 -16.37
C ASP A 416 -32.93 0.72 -16.89
N ASN A 417 -31.77 1.35 -16.63
CA ASN A 417 -31.41 2.64 -17.22
C ASN A 417 -30.83 2.43 -18.62
N TYR A 418 -31.38 3.13 -19.61
CA TYR A 418 -30.94 3.05 -20.99
C TYR A 418 -29.49 3.52 -21.19
N GLU A 419 -29.05 4.53 -20.41
CA GLU A 419 -27.68 5.05 -20.45
C GLU A 419 -26.67 3.96 -20.05
N ALA A 420 -26.94 3.21 -18.98
CA ALA A 420 -26.10 2.10 -18.55
C ALA A 420 -26.01 1.00 -19.62
N VAL A 421 -27.12 0.70 -20.30
CA VAL A 421 -27.14 -0.29 -21.38
C VAL A 421 -26.32 0.19 -22.58
N ILE A 422 -26.40 1.47 -22.96
CA ILE A 422 -25.57 2.05 -24.03
C ILE A 422 -24.10 1.97 -23.66
N ASN A 423 -23.72 2.40 -22.44
CA ASN A 423 -22.33 2.38 -21.99
C ASN A 423 -21.75 0.96 -22.06
N VAL A 424 -22.49 -0.04 -21.56
CA VAL A 424 -22.09 -1.44 -21.65
C VAL A 424 -21.97 -1.88 -23.11
N PHE A 425 -22.93 -1.53 -23.97
CA PHE A 425 -22.89 -1.88 -25.37
C PHE A 425 -21.67 -1.30 -26.09
N ASP A 426 -21.37 -0.02 -25.87
CA ASP A 426 -20.24 0.66 -26.50
C ASP A 426 -18.90 0.12 -25.99
N HIS A 427 -18.78 -0.16 -24.69
CA HIS A 427 -17.60 -0.81 -24.13
C HIS A 427 -17.36 -2.21 -24.73
N PHE A 428 -18.42 -3.03 -24.85
CA PHE A 428 -18.34 -4.35 -25.49
C PHE A 428 -18.02 -4.26 -26.98
N ARG A 429 -18.43 -3.17 -27.65
CA ARG A 429 -18.10 -2.95 -29.07
C ARG A 429 -16.65 -2.52 -29.25
N LYS A 430 -16.13 -1.67 -28.36
CA LYS A 430 -14.75 -1.14 -28.41
C LYS A 430 -13.71 -2.20 -28.05
N ASP A 431 -13.96 -2.97 -26.99
CA ASP A 431 -13.07 -4.04 -26.54
C ASP A 431 -13.86 -5.31 -26.18
N PRO A 432 -14.27 -6.10 -27.19
CA PRO A 432 -15.14 -7.26 -26.99
C PRO A 432 -14.43 -8.41 -26.26
N PRO A 433 -14.97 -8.91 -25.13
CA PRO A 433 -14.44 -10.09 -24.47
C PRO A 433 -14.68 -11.36 -25.29
N ASP A 434 -13.72 -12.29 -25.29
CA ASP A 434 -13.85 -13.62 -25.89
C ASP A 434 -14.73 -14.52 -25.02
N TYR A 435 -14.64 -14.36 -23.70
CA TYR A 435 -15.56 -15.01 -22.76
C TYR A 435 -16.03 -14.05 -21.68
N ILE A 436 -17.26 -14.27 -21.22
CA ILE A 436 -17.87 -13.58 -20.08
C ILE A 436 -18.08 -14.61 -18.98
N ILE A 437 -17.58 -14.32 -17.79
CA ILE A 437 -17.78 -15.13 -16.59
C ILE A 437 -18.73 -14.37 -15.67
N ASP A 438 -19.98 -14.79 -15.66
CA ASP A 438 -21.05 -14.20 -14.85
C ASP A 438 -21.23 -14.96 -13.54
N ARG A 439 -20.86 -14.32 -12.43
CA ARG A 439 -21.08 -14.86 -11.08
C ARG A 439 -22.22 -14.19 -10.34
N GLU A 440 -22.80 -13.15 -10.93
CA GLU A 440 -23.77 -12.26 -10.31
C GLU A 440 -25.13 -12.31 -11.02
N ASN A 441 -25.26 -13.16 -12.05
CA ASN A 441 -26.46 -13.40 -12.86
C ASN A 441 -26.98 -12.13 -13.55
N VAL A 442 -26.07 -11.32 -14.07
CA VAL A 442 -26.38 -10.05 -14.73
C VAL A 442 -26.52 -10.18 -16.24
N VAL A 443 -25.79 -11.13 -16.85
CA VAL A 443 -25.68 -11.25 -18.31
C VAL A 443 -27.01 -11.58 -18.96
N GLU A 444 -27.85 -12.37 -18.30
CA GLU A 444 -29.17 -12.70 -18.83
C GLU A 444 -30.04 -11.44 -19.01
N LYS A 445 -30.06 -10.55 -18.01
CA LYS A 445 -30.77 -9.27 -18.10
C LYS A 445 -30.13 -8.35 -19.15
N LEU A 446 -28.80 -8.34 -19.24
CA LEU A 446 -28.07 -7.56 -20.26
C LEU A 446 -28.46 -8.00 -21.67
N PHE A 447 -28.52 -9.30 -21.92
CA PHE A 447 -28.87 -9.86 -23.22
C PHE A 447 -30.34 -9.63 -23.61
N GLN A 448 -31.24 -9.58 -22.63
CA GLN A 448 -32.63 -9.17 -22.87
C GLN A 448 -32.73 -7.69 -23.27
N ARG A 449 -31.95 -6.81 -22.65
CA ARG A 449 -31.94 -5.36 -22.91
C ARG A 449 -31.14 -4.99 -24.16
N ALA A 450 -30.13 -5.77 -24.53
CA ALA A 450 -29.30 -5.59 -25.71
C ALA A 450 -29.23 -6.88 -26.56
N PRO A 451 -30.29 -7.21 -27.33
CA PRO A 451 -30.34 -8.44 -28.13
C PRO A 451 -29.19 -8.60 -29.13
N ALA A 452 -28.70 -7.49 -29.68
CA ALA A 452 -27.55 -7.48 -30.60
C ALA A 452 -26.24 -7.98 -29.96
N LEU A 453 -26.08 -7.86 -28.63
CA LEU A 453 -24.98 -8.50 -27.91
C LEU A 453 -25.26 -9.98 -27.72
N ALA A 454 -26.50 -10.34 -27.36
CA ALA A 454 -26.90 -11.73 -27.14
C ALA A 454 -26.62 -12.63 -28.36
N GLU A 455 -26.79 -12.09 -29.58
CA GLU A 455 -26.49 -12.83 -30.82
C GLU A 455 -25.00 -13.18 -30.99
N ARG A 456 -24.10 -12.40 -30.38
CA ARG A 456 -22.63 -12.58 -30.50
C ARG A 456 -22.04 -13.56 -29.49
N TYR A 457 -22.81 -13.97 -28.48
CA TYR A 457 -22.34 -14.85 -27.43
C TYR A 457 -23.19 -16.12 -27.36
N GLU A 458 -22.57 -17.25 -27.03
CA GLU A 458 -23.21 -18.53 -26.82
C GLU A 458 -22.91 -19.05 -25.40
N LYS A 459 -23.86 -19.78 -24.82
CA LYS A 459 -23.67 -20.43 -23.51
C LYS A 459 -22.71 -21.60 -23.68
N THR A 460 -21.75 -21.73 -22.77
CA THR A 460 -20.84 -22.89 -22.74
C THR A 460 -21.40 -24.02 -21.85
N ALA A 461 -20.71 -25.16 -21.82
CA ALA A 461 -21.06 -26.28 -20.94
C ALA A 461 -20.96 -25.92 -19.44
N THR A 462 -20.23 -24.86 -19.09
CA THR A 462 -20.13 -24.40 -17.69
C THR A 462 -21.16 -23.30 -17.44
N ALA A 463 -21.97 -23.46 -16.38
CA ALA A 463 -22.96 -22.48 -15.99
C ALA A 463 -22.31 -21.11 -15.71
N GLY A 464 -22.98 -20.03 -16.15
CA GLY A 464 -22.49 -18.65 -16.00
C GLY A 464 -21.33 -18.27 -16.92
N VAL A 465 -20.89 -19.14 -17.84
CA VAL A 465 -19.80 -18.83 -18.77
C VAL A 465 -20.33 -18.76 -20.21
N TYR A 466 -20.11 -17.61 -20.84
CA TYR A 466 -20.51 -17.31 -22.19
C TYR A 466 -19.28 -17.13 -23.07
N LYS A 467 -19.31 -17.67 -24.29
CA LYS A 467 -18.23 -17.57 -25.27
C LYS A 467 -18.68 -16.74 -26.46
N ARG A 468 -17.80 -15.91 -27.00
CA ARG A 468 -18.05 -15.18 -28.24
C ARG A 468 -18.04 -16.13 -29.45
N LYS A 469 -19.03 -15.98 -30.33
CA LYS A 469 -19.15 -16.76 -31.58
C LYS A 469 -18.09 -16.41 -32.60
#